data_AF-A0A6G3UUE7-F1
#
_entry.id   AF-A0A6G3UUE7-F1
#
_cell.length_a   1.000
_cell.length_b   1.000
_cell.length_c   1.000
_cell.angle_alpha   90.00
_cell.angle_beta   90.00
_cell.angle_gamma   90.00
#
_symmetry.space_group_name_H-M   'P 1'
#
loop_
_entity.id
_entity.type
_entity.pdbx_description
1 polymer ?
#
loop_
_entity_poly.entity_id
_entity_poly.type
_entity_poly.pdbx_seq_one_letter_code
_entity_poly.pdbx_strand_id
1 'polypeptide(L)' 'MTTATAESVLRVEKGLADPEELAAITAVLLARAAAQPTAAPTRVRDTAAWRRLERTPGFRAPHSWQG' A
#
# COMPACT_ATOMS: atom_id res chain seq x y z
N MET A 1 4.08 -37.26 -7.24
CA MET A 1 5.22 -36.33 -7.40
C MET A 1 4.77 -34.99 -6.86
N THR A 2 4.90 -34.80 -5.55
CA THR A 2 4.39 -33.63 -4.84
C THR A 2 5.47 -32.55 -4.93
N THR A 3 5.37 -31.66 -5.90
CA THR A 3 6.18 -30.44 -5.90
C THR A 3 5.83 -29.68 -4.64
N ALA A 4 6.82 -29.45 -3.77
CA ALA A 4 6.65 -28.59 -2.61
C ALA A 4 6.00 -27.29 -3.09
N THR A 5 4.78 -27.02 -2.62
CA THR A 5 4.16 -25.72 -2.75
C THR A 5 5.10 -24.77 -2.02
N ALA A 6 5.99 -24.10 -2.76
CA ALA A 6 6.47 -22.81 -2.31
C ALA A 6 5.17 -22.05 -2.03
N GLU A 7 4.85 -21.84 -0.75
CA GLU A 7 3.72 -21.00 -0.38
C GLU A 7 3.82 -19.75 -1.25
N SER A 8 2.80 -19.54 -2.09
CA SER A 8 2.81 -18.40 -2.99
C SER A 8 2.98 -17.16 -2.12
N VAL A 9 4.12 -16.49 -2.25
CA VAL A 9 4.49 -15.32 -1.43
C VAL A 9 3.43 -14.21 -1.58
N LEU A 10 2.67 -14.25 -2.66
CA LEU A 10 1.56 -13.37 -2.97
C LEU A 10 0.25 -14.16 -3.09
N ARG A 11 -0.82 -13.63 -2.49
CA ARG A 11 -2.19 -14.14 -2.63
C ARG A 11 -3.03 -13.15 -3.43
N VAL A 12 -3.75 -13.65 -4.44
CA VAL A 12 -4.71 -12.86 -5.22
C VAL A 12 -6.09 -13.00 -4.59
N GLU A 13 -6.64 -11.90 -4.06
CA GLU A 13 -7.97 -11.91 -3.41
C GLU A 13 -9.12 -11.76 -4.41
N LYS A 14 -8.88 -11.07 -5.54
CA LYS A 14 -9.88 -10.84 -6.59
C LYS A 14 -9.22 -10.78 -7.96
N GLY A 15 -9.93 -11.28 -8.97
CA GLY A 15 -9.43 -11.35 -10.34
C GLY A 15 -8.44 -12.50 -10.56
N LEU A 16 -7.86 -12.53 -11.75
CA LEU A 16 -6.72 -13.38 -12.10
C LEU A 16 -5.53 -12.46 -12.37
N ALA A 17 -4.35 -12.89 -11.96
CA ALA A 17 -3.11 -12.22 -12.29
C ALA A 17 -2.28 -13.16 -13.15
N ASP A 18 -1.82 -12.65 -14.28
CA ASP A 18 -0.93 -13.41 -15.14
C ASP A 18 0.44 -13.58 -14.47
N PRO A 19 1.22 -14.60 -14.84
CA PRO A 19 2.54 -14.85 -14.26
C PRO A 19 3.48 -13.63 -14.33
N GLU A 20 3.40 -12.85 -15.41
CA GLU A 20 4.17 -11.64 -15.64
C GLU A 20 3.83 -10.53 -14.63
N GLU A 21 2.55 -10.39 -14.27
CA GLU A 21 2.09 -9.40 -13.29
C GLU A 21 2.58 -9.77 -11.88
N LEU A 22 2.50 -11.05 -11.51
CA LEU A 22 3.02 -11.54 -10.23
C LEU A 22 4.54 -11.38 -10.14
N ALA A 23 5.27 -11.64 -11.23
CA ALA A 23 6.70 -11.43 -11.32
C ALA A 23 7.06 -9.95 -11.16
N ALA A 24 6.32 -9.04 -11.81
CA ALA A 24 6.52 -7.61 -11.68
C ALA A 24 6.34 -7.11 -10.24
N ILE A 25 5.26 -7.53 -9.57
CA ILE A 25 5.02 -7.18 -8.17
C ILE A 25 6.13 -7.71 -7.27
N THR A 26 6.54 -8.97 -7.47
CA THR A 26 7.64 -9.59 -6.69
C THR A 26 8.95 -8.82 -6.89
N ALA A 27 9.29 -8.47 -8.13
CA ALA A 27 10.49 -7.70 -8.45
C ALA A 27 10.50 -6.33 -7.76
N VAL A 28 9.35 -5.62 -7.76
CA VAL A 28 9.21 -4.34 -7.07
C VAL A 28 9.40 -4.51 -5.55
N LEU A 29 8.78 -5.53 -4.94
CA LEU A 29 8.93 -5.80 -3.51
C LEU A 29 10.38 -6.10 -3.13
N LEU A 30 11.07 -6.93 -3.93
CA LEU A 30 12.49 -7.23 -3.72
C LEU A 30 13.36 -5.99 -3.89
N ALA A 31 13.12 -5.17 -4.90
CA ALA A 31 13.84 -3.91 -5.11
C ALA A 31 13.65 -2.95 -3.93
N ARG A 32 12.42 -2.87 -3.38
CA ARG A 32 12.11 -2.05 -2.21
C ARG A 32 12.74 -2.57 -0.93
N ALA A 33 12.82 -3.88 -0.76
CA ALA A 33 13.48 -4.51 0.39
C ALA A 33 15.01 -4.34 0.33
N ALA A 34 15.59 -4.38 -0.86
CA ALA A 34 17.02 -4.16 -1.08
C ALA A 34 17.42 -2.68 -1.00
N ALA A 35 16.48 -1.75 -1.23
CA ALA A 35 16.76 -0.33 -1.13
C ALA A 35 17.02 0.06 0.33
N GLN A 36 18.26 0.47 0.63
CA GLN A 36 18.60 1.10 1.90
C GLN A 36 17.79 2.39 2.02
N PRO A 37 16.99 2.60 3.08
CA PRO A 37 16.35 3.88 3.28
C PRO A 37 17.44 4.91 3.54
N THR A 38 17.73 5.76 2.55
CA THR A 38 18.36 7.06 2.80
C THR A 38 17.54 7.70 3.90
N ALA A 39 18.19 8.10 5.00
CA ALA A 39 17.53 8.68 6.16
C ALA A 39 16.52 9.73 5.69
N ALA A 40 15.25 9.35 5.63
CA ALA A 40 14.20 10.27 5.29
C ALA A 40 14.20 11.30 6.41
N PRO A 41 14.06 12.61 6.12
CA PRO A 41 13.79 13.56 7.18
C PRO A 41 12.64 12.98 8.00
N THR A 42 12.76 12.98 9.33
CA THR A 42 11.73 12.45 10.22
C THR A 42 10.41 13.12 9.86
N ARG A 43 9.61 12.46 9.02
CA ARG A 43 8.28 12.92 8.70
C ARG A 43 7.54 12.76 10.01
N VAL A 44 7.27 13.89 10.67
CA VAL A 44 6.28 13.97 11.75
C VAL A 44 5.12 13.14 11.23
N ARG A 45 4.79 12.05 11.93
CA ARG A 45 3.74 11.15 11.46
C ARG A 45 2.56 12.05 11.08
N ASP A 46 2.17 12.02 9.82
CA ASP A 46 0.81 12.37 9.44
C ASP A 46 -0.03 11.28 10.11
N THR A 47 -0.27 11.43 11.42
CA THR A 47 -1.40 10.80 12.07
C THR A 47 -2.55 11.18 11.18
N ALA A 48 -3.10 10.20 10.45
CA ALA A 48 -4.37 10.37 9.76
C ALA A 48 -5.25 11.09 10.77
N ALA A 49 -5.61 12.34 10.48
CA ALA A 49 -6.40 13.14 11.38
C ALA A 49 -7.76 12.49 11.34
N TRP A 50 -7.96 11.45 12.16
CA TRP A 50 -9.25 10.89 12.50
C TRP A 50 -10.01 12.04 13.14
N ARG A 51 -10.59 12.88 12.28
CA ARG A 51 -11.28 14.10 12.67
C ARG A 51 -12.53 13.61 13.37
N ARG A 52 -12.70 14.07 14.62
CA ARG A 52 -13.97 13.94 15.33
C ARG A 52 -15.03 14.64 14.50
N LEU A 53 -15.87 13.86 13.84
CA LEU A 53 -16.86 14.38 12.92
C LEU A 53 -17.85 15.29 13.65
N GLU A 54 -18.06 15.07 14.96
CA GLU A 54 -18.84 15.95 15.84
C GLU A 54 -18.28 17.39 15.98
N ARG A 55 -17.01 17.64 15.63
CA ARG A 55 -16.35 18.97 15.71
C ARG A 55 -16.05 19.59 14.35
N THR A 56 -16.45 18.94 13.26
CA THR A 56 -16.24 19.43 11.89
C THR A 56 -17.57 19.93 11.33
N PRO A 57 -17.64 21.10 10.67
CA PRO A 57 -18.86 21.53 9.99
C PRO A 57 -19.36 20.42 9.06
N GLY A 58 -20.61 19.99 9.23
CA GLY A 58 -21.16 18.77 8.63
C GLY A 58 -21.24 18.77 7.10
N PHE A 59 -20.85 19.86 6.44
CA PHE A 59 -20.83 19.98 5.00
C PHE A 59 -19.53 20.63 4.51
N ARG A 60 -18.76 19.87 3.74
CA ARG A 60 -17.71 20.41 2.86
C ARG A 60 -18.19 20.26 1.44
N ALA A 61 -18.09 21.35 0.67
CA ALA A 61 -18.54 21.34 -0.70
C ALA A 61 -17.72 20.31 -1.53
N PRO A 62 -18.36 19.58 -2.47
CA PRO A 62 -17.76 18.43 -3.16
C PRO A 62 -16.42 18.70 -3.86
N HIS A 63 -16.17 19.95 -4.25
CA HIS A 63 -14.94 20.39 -4.91
C HIS A 63 -13.75 20.72 -3.98
N SER A 64 -13.87 20.52 -2.66
CA SER A 64 -12.80 20.81 -1.69
C SER A 64 -11.99 19.56 -1.33
N TRP A 65 -11.16 19.09 -2.26
CA TRP A 65 -10.33 17.88 -2.07
C TRP A 65 -8.91 18.17 -1.54
N GLN A 66 -8.56 19.44 -1.34
CA GLN A 66 -7.29 19.88 -0.76
C GLN A 66 -7.56 20.44 0.64
N GLY A 67 -7.19 19.69 1.68
CA GLY A 67 -7.21 20.15 3.07
C GLY A 67 -6.78 19.08 4.04
#